data_AF-A0A2X3AB08-F1
#
_entry.id   AF-A0A2X3AB08-F1
#
_cell.length_a   1.000
_cell.length_b   1.000
_cell.length_c   1.000
_cell.angle_alpha   90.00
_cell.angle_beta   90.00
_cell.angle_gamma   90.00
#
_symmetry.space_group_name_H-M   'P 1'
#
loop_
_entity.id
_entity.type
_entity.pdbx_description
1 polymer ?
#
loop_
_entity_poly.entity_id
_entity_poly.type
_entity_poly.pdbx_seq_one_letter_code
_entity_poly.pdbx_strand_id
1 'polypeptide(L)'
;MEDIKDVTATGEGTITIVKPENKPENTENNKPDSSSENKPESKPESKPENNEKEEQPAEQPEETPQPSKPVEKPVEKPTEKPVEQPKNVQYMADMSQQLWSDFNAYRQSKGLNALSWSGKYATWTKNHVEEMAKKNTGSYHIDYPEGGQVTGSNSNKNLTASEILQQFKNSPAHNKNILDDELTEGACAVYKSADGGYYFAIGFDY
;
A
#
# COMPACT_ATOMS: atom_id res chain seq x y z
N MET A 1 62.20 -14.93 24.49
CA MET A 1 62.34 -13.64 25.19
C MET A 1 62.26 -12.59 24.11
N GLU A 2 61.56 -11.48 24.39
CA GLU A 2 61.17 -10.35 23.51
C GLU A 2 59.65 -10.28 23.25
N ASP A 3 59.05 -9.32 23.96
CA ASP A 3 57.63 -8.97 24.00
C ASP A 3 57.31 -7.78 23.08
N ILE A 4 56.20 -7.85 22.31
CA ILE A 4 55.41 -6.69 21.88
C ILE A 4 53.95 -7.19 21.71
N LYS A 5 53.06 -7.08 22.69
CA LYS A 5 52.24 -5.93 23.14
C LYS A 5 51.20 -5.42 22.14
N ASP A 6 49.97 -5.27 22.65
CA ASP A 6 48.78 -4.73 21.98
C ASP A 6 49.00 -3.43 21.22
N VAL A 7 48.25 -3.27 20.12
CA VAL A 7 47.79 -1.96 19.64
C VAL A 7 46.28 -2.03 19.39
N THR A 8 45.52 -1.38 20.27
CA THR A 8 44.11 -1.08 20.08
C THR A 8 43.95 0.06 19.06
N ALA A 9 43.17 -0.18 18.00
CA ALA A 9 42.87 0.82 16.98
C ALA A 9 41.56 1.56 17.29
N THR A 10 41.62 2.58 18.17
CA THR A 10 40.57 3.61 18.25
C THR A 10 40.84 4.69 17.21
N GLY A 11 40.09 4.68 16.11
CA GLY A 11 40.18 5.66 15.03
C GLY A 11 38.91 6.49 14.90
N GLU A 12 38.87 7.64 15.56
CA GLU A 12 37.80 8.64 15.35
C GLU A 12 37.97 9.28 13.96
N GLY A 13 37.10 8.92 13.02
CA GLY A 13 37.11 9.43 11.65
C GLY A 13 36.32 10.73 11.50
N THR A 14 36.99 11.88 11.59
CA THR A 14 36.41 13.18 11.21
C THR A 14 36.22 13.29 9.70
N ILE A 15 34.97 13.16 9.24
CA ILE A 15 34.58 13.36 7.84
C ILE A 15 34.44 14.85 7.49
N THR A 16 35.53 15.46 7.05
CA THR A 16 35.51 16.81 6.46
C THR A 16 34.93 16.76 5.03
N ILE A 17 33.65 17.12 4.89
CA ILE A 17 32.99 17.21 3.58
C ILE A 17 33.41 18.54 2.90
N VAL A 18 34.19 18.44 1.83
CA VAL A 18 34.61 19.60 1.03
C VAL A 18 33.54 19.90 -0.02
N LYS A 19 32.97 21.11 0.05
CA LYS A 19 31.95 21.61 -0.90
C LYS A 19 32.57 21.99 -2.25
N PRO A 20 32.10 21.46 -3.38
CA PRO A 20 32.34 22.08 -4.69
C PRO A 20 31.24 23.11 -4.97
N GLU A 21 31.60 24.39 -5.05
CA GLU A 21 30.79 25.41 -5.70
C GLU A 21 31.14 25.45 -7.19
N ASN A 22 30.13 25.44 -8.07
CA ASN A 22 30.15 26.27 -9.27
C ASN A 22 28.73 26.45 -9.86
N LYS A 23 28.54 27.60 -10.50
CA LYS A 23 27.27 28.26 -10.83
C LYS A 23 26.74 27.84 -12.23
N PRO A 24 25.41 27.88 -12.49
CA PRO A 24 24.86 27.61 -13.82
C PRO A 24 25.09 28.74 -14.84
N GLU A 25 25.00 28.36 -16.11
CA GLU A 25 24.93 29.22 -17.29
C GLU A 25 23.71 28.84 -18.17
N ASN A 26 23.21 29.80 -18.94
CA ASN A 26 21.86 29.84 -19.52
C ASN A 26 21.92 30.09 -21.03
N THR A 27 21.13 29.37 -21.83
CA THR A 27 20.76 29.81 -23.19
C THR A 27 19.32 29.41 -23.58
N GLU A 28 18.36 30.21 -23.12
CA GLU A 28 17.35 30.93 -23.92
C GLU A 28 16.63 30.28 -25.15
N ASN A 29 15.29 30.37 -25.11
CA ASN A 29 14.26 30.41 -26.17
C ASN A 29 14.06 29.24 -27.16
N ASN A 30 12.82 28.72 -27.16
CA ASN A 30 11.91 28.91 -28.30
C ASN A 30 10.42 28.87 -27.85
N LYS A 31 9.63 29.87 -28.28
CA LYS A 31 8.16 29.89 -28.22
C LYS A 31 7.62 29.26 -29.53
N PRO A 32 6.39 28.71 -29.56
CA PRO A 32 5.27 29.59 -29.92
C PRO A 32 4.00 29.37 -29.10
N ASP A 33 3.18 30.42 -29.09
CA ASP A 33 1.80 30.43 -28.60
C ASP A 33 0.87 29.78 -29.63
N SER A 34 -0.16 29.06 -29.18
CA SER A 34 -1.52 29.17 -29.75
C SER A 34 -2.54 28.37 -28.94
N SER A 35 -3.67 29.01 -28.67
CA SER A 35 -4.84 28.43 -28.04
C SER A 35 -5.56 27.41 -28.95
N SER A 36 -6.35 26.52 -28.35
CA SER A 36 -7.81 26.70 -28.34
C SER A 36 -8.51 25.60 -27.55
N GLU A 37 -9.49 26.01 -26.74
CA GLU A 37 -10.49 25.13 -26.14
C GLU A 37 -11.32 24.44 -27.25
N ASN A 38 -11.87 23.26 -26.98
CA ASN A 38 -13.20 22.87 -27.46
C ASN A 38 -13.74 21.63 -26.72
N LYS A 39 -14.69 21.88 -25.81
CA LYS A 39 -15.72 20.91 -25.40
C LYS A 39 -16.98 21.28 -26.18
N PRO A 40 -17.72 20.30 -26.74
CA PRO A 40 -19.16 20.32 -26.47
C PRO A 40 -19.71 18.96 -26.02
N GLU A 41 -20.72 19.00 -25.13
CA GLU A 41 -21.63 17.88 -24.94
C GLU A 41 -22.45 17.60 -26.21
N SER A 42 -22.93 16.35 -26.34
CA SER A 42 -24.09 16.02 -27.18
C SER A 42 -24.84 14.79 -26.67
N LYS A 43 -26.05 15.06 -26.15
CA LYS A 43 -27.21 14.17 -25.94
C LYS A 43 -28.42 15.03 -26.37
N PRO A 44 -29.61 14.50 -26.74
CA PRO A 44 -30.03 13.10 -26.76
C PRO A 44 -30.83 12.67 -28.03
N GLU A 45 -31.38 11.44 -27.96
CA GLU A 45 -32.63 10.96 -28.57
C GLU A 45 -32.87 10.97 -30.10
N SER A 46 -33.26 9.79 -30.61
CA SER A 46 -34.39 9.63 -31.55
C SER A 46 -34.90 8.17 -31.56
N LYS A 47 -36.22 8.00 -31.44
CA LYS A 47 -37.00 6.75 -31.52
C LYS A 47 -37.69 6.67 -32.90
N PRO A 48 -37.97 5.48 -33.44
CA PRO A 48 -39.34 5.15 -33.87
C PRO A 48 -39.81 3.83 -33.21
N GLU A 49 -40.99 3.73 -32.60
CA GLU A 49 -42.30 3.44 -33.23
C GLU A 49 -42.33 2.03 -33.80
N ASN A 50 -42.82 1.06 -33.01
CA ASN A 50 -44.24 0.72 -32.78
C ASN A 50 -44.81 -0.11 -33.93
N ASN A 51 -45.22 -1.34 -33.61
CA ASN A 51 -46.37 -1.94 -34.25
C ASN A 51 -47.09 -2.80 -33.21
N GLU A 52 -48.35 -2.46 -32.98
CA GLU A 52 -49.35 -3.27 -32.28
C GLU A 52 -49.64 -4.55 -33.10
N LYS A 53 -50.38 -5.58 -32.67
CA LYS A 53 -51.49 -5.64 -31.72
C LYS A 53 -51.85 -7.12 -31.40
N GLU A 54 -52.74 -7.34 -30.40
CA GLU A 54 -53.65 -8.51 -30.27
C GLU A 54 -53.02 -9.92 -30.05
N GLU A 55 -53.59 -10.83 -29.23
CA GLU A 55 -54.72 -10.76 -28.29
C GLU A 55 -54.65 -11.88 -27.22
N GLN A 56 -55.20 -11.62 -26.02
CA GLN A 56 -55.63 -12.62 -25.01
C GLN A 56 -57.04 -13.15 -25.39
N PRO A 57 -57.68 -14.16 -24.75
CA PRO A 57 -57.59 -14.62 -23.34
C PRO A 57 -57.40 -16.18 -23.25
N ALA A 58 -57.74 -16.97 -22.21
CA ALA A 58 -58.60 -16.77 -21.05
C ALA A 58 -58.28 -17.66 -19.82
N GLU A 59 -59.16 -17.55 -18.82
CA GLU A 59 -59.19 -18.15 -17.48
C GLU A 59 -59.79 -19.57 -17.43
N GLN A 60 -59.46 -20.36 -16.39
CA GLN A 60 -60.42 -20.76 -15.33
C GLN A 60 -59.73 -21.49 -14.14
N PRO A 61 -60.39 -21.65 -12.96
CA PRO A 61 -59.74 -21.84 -11.65
C PRO A 61 -60.04 -23.20 -10.95
N GLU A 62 -59.74 -23.24 -9.64
CA GLU A 62 -60.02 -24.31 -8.63
C GLU A 62 -59.07 -25.54 -8.69
N GLU A 63 -58.68 -26.21 -7.60
CA GLU A 63 -59.15 -26.19 -6.19
C GLU A 63 -58.01 -26.00 -5.16
N THR A 64 -58.38 -25.64 -3.92
CA THR A 64 -57.55 -25.88 -2.71
C THR A 64 -57.97 -27.18 -2.04
N PRO A 65 -57.02 -27.94 -1.45
CA PRO A 65 -57.22 -28.22 -0.02
C PRO A 65 -55.96 -28.36 0.87
N GLN A 66 -56.17 -27.98 2.13
CA GLN A 66 -55.48 -28.35 3.37
C GLN A 66 -54.10 -27.75 3.74
N PRO A 67 -53.89 -27.43 5.05
CA PRO A 67 -52.63 -26.91 5.55
C PRO A 67 -51.61 -28.03 5.78
N SER A 68 -50.50 -27.96 5.06
CA SER A 68 -49.32 -28.76 5.36
C SER A 68 -48.78 -28.43 6.76
N LYS A 69 -48.44 -29.47 7.52
CA LYS A 69 -47.81 -29.36 8.86
C LYS A 69 -46.53 -28.50 8.79
N PRO A 70 -46.13 -27.83 9.89
CA PRO A 70 -44.84 -27.15 9.94
C PRO A 70 -43.73 -28.15 9.65
N VAL A 71 -43.01 -27.94 8.54
CA VAL A 71 -41.74 -28.62 8.30
C VAL A 71 -40.75 -28.02 9.29
N GLU A 72 -40.28 -28.83 10.25
CA GLU A 72 -39.17 -28.43 11.10
C GLU A 72 -37.99 -28.06 10.20
N LYS A 73 -37.55 -26.80 10.27
CA LYS A 73 -36.30 -26.39 9.63
C LYS A 73 -35.20 -27.30 10.17
N PRO A 74 -34.33 -27.87 9.32
CA PRO A 74 -33.07 -28.39 9.79
C PRO A 74 -32.37 -27.27 10.55
N VAL A 75 -32.07 -27.50 11.83
CA VAL A 75 -31.19 -26.62 12.58
C VAL A 75 -29.83 -26.74 11.91
N GLU A 76 -29.44 -25.71 11.15
CA GLU A 76 -28.10 -25.65 10.58
C GLU A 76 -27.10 -25.74 11.72
N LYS A 77 -26.44 -26.90 11.82
CA LYS A 77 -25.34 -27.13 12.75
C LYS A 77 -24.32 -26.01 12.49
N PRO A 78 -23.92 -25.23 13.52
CA PRO A 78 -22.91 -24.21 13.34
C PRO A 78 -21.68 -24.83 12.67
N THR A 79 -21.36 -24.37 11.47
CA THR A 79 -20.07 -24.64 10.86
C THR A 79 -19.04 -23.93 11.72
N GLU A 80 -18.37 -24.69 12.59
CA GLU A 80 -17.19 -24.22 13.29
C GLU A 80 -16.22 -23.68 12.22
N LYS A 81 -16.05 -22.35 12.18
CA LYS A 81 -15.00 -21.74 11.37
C LYS A 81 -13.70 -22.39 11.83
N PRO A 82 -12.86 -22.91 10.90
CA PRO A 82 -11.56 -23.43 11.27
C PRO A 82 -10.81 -22.38 12.09
N VAL A 83 -10.47 -22.73 13.33
CA VAL A 83 -9.64 -21.87 14.17
C VAL A 83 -8.27 -21.85 13.53
N GLU A 84 -7.95 -20.78 12.78
CA GLU A 84 -6.62 -20.61 12.21
C GLU A 84 -5.59 -20.67 13.34
N GLN A 85 -4.70 -21.67 13.27
CA GLN A 85 -3.54 -21.70 14.12
C GLN A 85 -2.68 -20.45 13.82
N PRO A 86 -2.07 -19.81 14.83
CA PRO A 86 -1.27 -18.61 14.62
C PRO A 86 -0.10 -18.94 13.68
N LYS A 87 -0.16 -18.45 12.44
CA LYS A 87 0.89 -18.64 11.45
C LYS A 87 2.17 -17.98 11.99
N ASN A 88 3.28 -18.74 12.00
CA ASN A 88 4.57 -18.20 12.39
C ASN A 88 5.05 -17.22 11.32
N VAL A 89 5.24 -15.96 11.68
CA VAL A 89 5.65 -14.87 10.77
C VAL A 89 6.93 -14.24 11.29
N GLN A 90 7.82 -13.85 10.37
CA GLN A 90 9.13 -13.29 10.71
C GLN A 90 9.14 -11.78 10.49
N TYR A 91 9.44 -11.01 11.54
CA TYR A 91 9.76 -9.58 11.38
C TYR A 91 11.13 -9.45 10.70
N MET A 92 11.16 -8.74 9.57
CA MET A 92 12.37 -8.55 8.77
C MET A 92 13.04 -7.22 9.18
N ALA A 93 13.70 -7.20 10.34
CA ALA A 93 14.26 -5.99 10.94
C ALA A 93 15.19 -5.22 9.99
N ASP A 94 16.24 -5.86 9.48
CA ASP A 94 17.22 -5.24 8.58
C ASP A 94 16.57 -4.73 7.28
N MET A 95 15.60 -5.47 6.74
CA MET A 95 14.86 -5.07 5.55
C MET A 95 13.92 -3.88 5.81
N SER A 96 13.36 -3.79 7.02
CA SER A 96 12.53 -2.65 7.44
C SER A 96 13.37 -1.39 7.60
N GLN A 97 14.58 -1.51 8.17
CA GLN A 97 15.54 -0.42 8.28
C GLN A 97 16.10 0.00 6.91
N GLN A 98 16.42 -0.96 6.02
CA GLN A 98 16.85 -0.66 4.66
C GLN A 98 15.73 0.04 3.87
N LEU A 99 14.48 -0.42 3.97
CA LEU A 99 13.33 0.21 3.32
C LEU A 99 13.14 1.66 3.81
N TRP A 100 13.34 1.93 5.10
CA TRP A 100 13.33 3.28 5.65
C TRP A 100 14.46 4.16 5.12
N SER A 101 15.67 3.61 4.98
CA SER A 101 16.81 4.30 4.38
C SER A 101 16.57 4.63 2.91
N ASP A 102 16.15 3.64 2.11
CA ASP A 102 15.86 3.77 0.68
C ASP A 102 14.73 4.78 0.43
N PHE A 103 13.68 4.75 1.27
CA PHE A 103 12.56 5.69 1.23
C PHE A 103 13.02 7.14 1.44
N ASN A 104 13.83 7.39 2.47
CA ASN A 104 14.33 8.74 2.76
C ASN A 104 15.34 9.23 1.71
N ALA A 105 16.22 8.35 1.23
CA ALA A 105 17.08 8.65 0.08
C ALA A 105 16.26 8.98 -1.18
N TYR A 106 15.12 8.32 -1.38
CA TYR A 106 14.20 8.64 -2.47
C TYR A 106 13.53 10.02 -2.29
N ARG A 107 13.05 10.37 -1.08
CA ARG A 107 12.55 11.73 -0.78
C ARG A 107 13.62 12.80 -1.07
N GLN A 108 14.84 12.60 -0.57
CA GLN A 108 15.97 13.50 -0.82
C GLN A 108 16.31 13.62 -2.32
N SER A 109 16.22 12.52 -3.09
CA SER A 109 16.40 12.54 -4.55
C SER A 109 15.35 13.36 -5.31
N LYS A 110 14.25 13.75 -4.64
CA LYS A 110 13.20 14.64 -5.14
C LYS A 110 13.27 16.06 -4.58
N GLY A 111 14.31 16.38 -3.81
CA GLY A 111 14.47 17.69 -3.15
C GLY A 111 13.66 17.85 -1.87
N LEU A 112 13.07 16.76 -1.34
CA LEU A 112 12.30 16.76 -0.11
C LEU A 112 13.18 16.45 1.11
N ASN A 113 12.72 16.86 2.29
CA ASN A 113 13.36 16.48 3.54
C ASN A 113 13.23 14.97 3.80
N ALA A 114 14.27 14.39 4.40
CA ALA A 114 14.15 13.10 5.06
C ALA A 114 13.29 13.23 6.32
N LEU A 115 12.46 12.23 6.58
CA LEU A 115 11.58 12.15 7.73
C LEU A 115 12.34 11.68 8.97
N SER A 116 11.88 12.11 10.14
CA SER A 116 12.33 11.59 11.43
C SER A 116 11.72 10.21 11.70
N TRP A 117 12.50 9.29 12.29
CA TRP A 117 11.95 7.99 12.71
C TRP A 117 11.03 8.16 13.92
N SER A 118 9.82 7.62 13.83
CA SER A 118 8.76 7.81 14.81
C SER A 118 8.41 6.51 15.54
N GLY A 119 8.45 6.54 16.88
CA GLY A 119 8.09 5.37 17.71
C GLY A 119 6.62 4.95 17.60
N LYS A 120 5.70 5.91 17.36
CA LYS A 120 4.27 5.63 17.17
C LYS A 120 4.01 4.92 15.84
N TYR A 121 4.49 5.48 14.72
CA TYR A 121 4.37 4.83 13.41
C TYR A 121 5.13 3.51 13.35
N ALA A 122 6.28 3.38 14.03
CA ALA A 122 7.00 2.10 14.13
C ALA A 122 6.16 1.03 14.83
N THR A 123 5.39 1.40 15.86
CA THR A 123 4.48 0.48 16.55
C THR A 123 3.27 0.12 15.67
N TRP A 124 2.62 1.11 15.05
CA TRP A 124 1.43 0.90 14.22
C TRP A 124 1.73 0.10 12.96
N THR A 125 2.77 0.48 12.21
CA THR A 125 3.20 -0.26 11.00
C THR A 125 3.61 -1.70 11.34
N LYS A 126 4.37 -1.91 12.42
CA LYS A 126 4.78 -3.25 12.84
C LYS A 126 3.58 -4.14 13.15
N ASN A 127 2.64 -3.67 13.97
CA ASN A 127 1.45 -4.43 14.33
C ASN A 127 0.56 -4.73 13.11
N HIS A 128 0.34 -3.73 12.27
CA HIS A 128 -0.49 -3.86 11.06
C HIS A 128 0.12 -4.85 10.05
N VAL A 129 1.43 -4.75 9.80
CA VAL A 129 2.12 -5.64 8.86
C VAL A 129 2.23 -7.07 9.40
N GLU A 130 2.39 -7.24 10.72
CA GLU A 130 2.30 -8.55 11.38
C GLU A 130 0.91 -9.19 11.19
N GLU A 131 -0.17 -8.41 11.33
CA GLU A 131 -1.55 -8.88 11.13
C GLU A 131 -1.80 -9.33 9.68
N MET A 132 -1.38 -8.52 8.70
CA MET A 132 -1.47 -8.87 7.28
C MET A 132 -0.70 -10.17 6.97
N ALA A 133 0.52 -10.32 7.49
CA ALA A 133 1.34 -11.51 7.30
C ALA A 133 0.74 -12.77 7.96
N LYS A 134 0.08 -12.63 9.12
CA LYS A 134 -0.61 -13.73 9.81
C LYS A 134 -1.86 -14.20 9.06
N LYS A 135 -2.68 -13.26 8.58
CA LYS A 135 -3.86 -13.56 7.76
C LYS A 135 -3.44 -14.21 6.44
N ASN A 136 -2.41 -13.66 5.79
CA ASN A 136 -1.91 -14.10 4.49
C ASN A 136 -2.97 -14.01 3.36
N THR A 137 -3.80 -12.97 3.38
CA THR A 137 -4.92 -12.75 2.44
C THR A 137 -4.72 -11.54 1.52
N GLY A 138 -3.49 -11.04 1.39
CA GLY A 138 -3.17 -9.78 0.71
C GLY A 138 -3.14 -8.56 1.65
N SER A 139 -2.63 -7.45 1.13
CA SER A 139 -2.47 -6.17 1.85
C SER A 139 -3.73 -5.32 1.85
N TYR A 140 -4.00 -4.64 2.96
CA TYR A 140 -5.10 -3.69 3.12
C TYR A 140 -4.66 -2.45 3.91
N HIS A 141 -5.46 -1.39 3.86
CA HIS A 141 -5.27 -0.20 4.68
C HIS A 141 -6.12 -0.31 5.95
N ILE A 142 -5.67 0.31 7.05
CA ILE A 142 -6.45 0.54 8.27
C ILE A 142 -6.35 2.02 8.64
N ASP A 143 -7.26 2.51 9.46
CA ASP A 143 -7.16 3.87 10.00
C ASP A 143 -6.17 3.88 11.18
N TYR A 144 -5.10 4.64 11.06
CA TYR A 144 -4.26 4.99 12.22
C TYR A 144 -4.94 6.11 13.04
N PRO A 145 -4.61 6.28 14.33
CA PRO A 145 -5.16 7.36 15.15
C PRO A 145 -4.88 8.77 14.60
N GLU A 146 -3.80 8.91 13.83
CA GLU A 146 -3.35 10.11 13.13
C GLU A 146 -2.43 9.68 11.97
N GLY A 147 -2.22 10.58 11.00
CA GLY A 147 -1.42 10.29 9.79
C GLY A 147 -2.05 9.22 8.90
N GLY A 148 -1.20 8.45 8.22
CA GLY A 148 -1.64 7.38 7.33
C GLY A 148 -0.51 6.45 6.89
N GLN A 149 -0.77 5.67 5.84
CA GLN A 149 0.16 4.68 5.32
C GLN A 149 -0.06 4.32 3.86
N VAL A 150 1.05 3.92 3.22
CA VAL A 150 1.02 3.05 2.04
C VAL A 150 1.37 1.62 2.44
N THR A 151 0.71 0.64 1.82
CA THR A 151 0.88 -0.78 2.14
C THR A 151 0.98 -1.63 0.87
N GLY A 152 1.59 -2.79 0.97
CA GLY A 152 1.65 -3.76 -0.10
C GLY A 152 1.99 -5.16 0.38
N SER A 153 1.84 -6.11 -0.53
CA SER A 153 2.21 -7.51 -0.34
C SER A 153 2.75 -8.09 -1.64
N ASN A 154 3.69 -9.03 -1.56
CA ASN A 154 4.30 -9.66 -2.72
C ASN A 154 4.68 -11.11 -2.42
N SER A 155 4.38 -12.02 -3.35
CA SER A 155 4.59 -13.45 -3.19
C SER A 155 6.02 -13.92 -3.51
N ASN A 156 6.89 -13.06 -4.06
CA ASN A 156 8.30 -13.36 -4.32
C ASN A 156 9.04 -13.69 -3.01
N LYS A 157 9.64 -14.88 -2.94
CA LYS A 157 10.28 -15.41 -1.71
C LYS A 157 11.65 -14.80 -1.41
N ASN A 158 12.22 -14.04 -2.36
CA ASN A 158 13.54 -13.40 -2.31
C ASN A 158 13.48 -11.88 -2.48
N LEU A 159 12.35 -11.25 -2.11
CA LEU A 159 12.12 -9.82 -2.26
C LEU A 159 13.12 -8.98 -1.45
N THR A 160 13.56 -7.86 -2.00
CA THR A 160 14.45 -6.87 -1.36
C THR A 160 13.73 -5.57 -0.97
N ALA A 161 14.33 -4.79 -0.07
CA ALA A 161 13.81 -3.47 0.33
C ALA A 161 13.66 -2.50 -0.86
N SER A 162 14.63 -2.49 -1.78
CA SER A 162 14.55 -1.69 -3.01
C SER A 162 13.36 -2.10 -3.88
N GLU A 163 13.14 -3.40 -4.10
CA GLU A 163 11.96 -3.89 -4.85
C GLU A 163 10.62 -3.56 -4.17
N ILE A 164 10.57 -3.51 -2.82
CA ILE A 164 9.42 -3.00 -2.08
C ILE A 164 9.20 -1.51 -2.41
N LEU A 165 10.24 -0.68 -2.33
CA LEU A 165 10.12 0.74 -2.64
C LEU A 165 9.73 1.00 -4.11
N GLN A 166 10.23 0.20 -5.06
CA GLN A 166 9.83 0.31 -6.47
C GLN A 166 8.34 0.01 -6.66
N GLN A 167 7.74 -0.92 -5.89
CA GLN A 167 6.29 -1.17 -5.96
C GLN A 167 5.47 0.05 -5.51
N PHE A 168 5.92 0.77 -4.48
CA PHE A 168 5.30 2.04 -4.10
C PHE A 168 5.49 3.12 -5.15
N LYS A 169 6.70 3.25 -5.71
CA LYS A 169 7.02 4.24 -6.76
C LYS A 169 6.23 4.02 -8.05
N ASN A 170 5.94 2.77 -8.40
CA ASN A 170 5.19 2.39 -9.60
C ASN A 170 3.66 2.58 -9.46
N SER A 171 3.15 2.76 -8.23
CA SER A 171 1.75 3.12 -7.98
C SER A 171 1.62 4.65 -7.88
N PRO A 172 0.93 5.34 -8.81
CA PRO A 172 0.87 6.81 -8.78
C PRO A 172 0.30 7.39 -7.47
N ALA A 173 -0.69 6.71 -6.88
CA ALA A 173 -1.27 7.11 -5.61
C ALA A 173 -0.30 6.93 -4.43
N HIS A 174 0.36 5.76 -4.33
CA HIS A 174 1.34 5.53 -3.26
C HIS A 174 2.56 6.45 -3.42
N ASN A 175 3.06 6.61 -4.65
CA ASN A 175 4.20 7.47 -4.95
C ASN A 175 3.90 8.94 -4.65
N LYS A 176 2.66 9.42 -4.88
CA LYS A 176 2.26 10.76 -4.45
C LYS A 176 2.34 10.87 -2.92
N ASN A 177 1.69 9.97 -2.19
CA ASN A 177 1.60 10.07 -0.72
C ASN A 177 2.97 10.01 -0.05
N ILE A 178 3.89 9.13 -0.48
CA ILE A 178 5.24 9.07 0.12
C ILE A 178 6.15 10.25 -0.28
N LEU A 179 5.76 11.04 -1.27
CA LEU A 179 6.44 12.26 -1.72
C LEU A 179 5.69 13.54 -1.33
N ASP A 180 4.71 13.44 -0.44
CA ASP A 180 4.04 14.61 0.12
C ASP A 180 5.07 15.44 0.92
N ASP A 181 5.09 16.76 0.72
CA ASP A 181 6.11 17.66 1.25
C ASP A 181 5.80 18.16 2.66
N GLU A 182 4.57 17.98 3.14
CA GLU A 182 4.14 18.28 4.52
C GLU A 182 4.60 17.21 5.53
N LEU A 183 4.97 16.00 5.07
CA LEU A 183 5.45 14.90 5.94
C LEU A 183 6.73 15.28 6.71
N THR A 184 6.76 14.99 8.02
CA THR A 184 7.90 15.25 8.91
C THR A 184 8.43 13.99 9.62
N GLU A 185 7.60 12.97 9.83
CA GLU A 185 7.96 11.77 10.61
C GLU A 185 7.30 10.49 10.08
N GLY A 186 7.87 9.33 10.43
CA GLY A 186 7.30 8.06 9.99
C GLY A 186 8.09 6.82 10.42
N ALA A 187 7.69 5.67 9.88
CA ALA A 187 8.42 4.42 10.03
C ALA A 187 8.06 3.40 8.92
N CYS A 188 8.91 2.40 8.74
CA CYS A 188 8.68 1.25 7.87
C CYS A 188 8.60 -0.05 8.68
N ALA A 189 7.77 -0.99 8.23
CA ALA A 189 7.79 -2.37 8.72
C ALA A 189 7.64 -3.36 7.56
N VAL A 190 8.36 -4.49 7.66
CA VAL A 190 8.28 -5.62 6.73
C VAL A 190 8.20 -6.92 7.52
N TYR A 191 7.23 -7.77 7.20
CA TYR A 191 7.15 -9.15 7.69
C TYR A 191 7.18 -10.14 6.54
N LYS A 192 7.77 -11.31 6.78
CA LYS A 192 7.67 -12.50 5.94
C LYS A 192 6.61 -13.44 6.52
N SER A 193 5.62 -13.81 5.71
CA SER A 193 4.56 -14.76 6.07
C SER A 193 5.10 -16.19 6.12
N ALA A 194 4.33 -17.11 6.73
CA ALA A 194 4.72 -18.53 6.87
C ALA A 194 4.95 -19.25 5.51
N ASP A 195 4.27 -18.81 4.44
CA ASP A 195 4.48 -19.30 3.08
C ASP A 195 5.67 -18.63 2.37
N GLY A 196 6.37 -17.71 3.04
CA GLY A 196 7.50 -16.95 2.56
C GLY A 196 7.18 -15.73 1.70
N GLY A 197 5.90 -15.34 1.54
CA GLY A 197 5.53 -14.03 0.99
C GLY A 197 5.95 -12.87 1.89
N TYR A 198 5.91 -11.65 1.37
CA TYR A 198 6.27 -10.44 2.11
C TYR A 198 5.09 -9.49 2.19
N TYR A 199 4.92 -8.89 3.37
CA TYR A 199 3.94 -7.84 3.67
C TYR A 199 4.70 -6.64 4.22
N PHE A 200 4.30 -5.43 3.86
CA PHE A 200 5.07 -4.24 4.16
C PHE A 200 4.21 -2.97 4.16
N ALA A 201 4.60 -2.00 4.98
CA ALA A 201 3.99 -0.68 5.03
C ALA A 201 5.02 0.41 5.34
N ILE A 202 4.75 1.62 4.84
CA ILE A 202 5.37 2.87 5.28
C ILE A 202 4.25 3.71 5.90
N GLY A 203 4.39 4.07 7.17
CA GLY A 203 3.46 4.94 7.90
C GLY A 203 4.10 6.29 8.20
N PHE A 204 3.33 7.36 8.14
CA PHE A 204 3.79 8.75 8.21
C PHE A 204 2.68 9.70 8.69
N ASP A 205 3.06 10.91 9.07
CA ASP A 205 2.16 11.99 9.49
C ASP A 205 1.32 12.59 8.34
N TYR A 206 0.30 13.38 8.71
CA TYR A 206 -0.53 14.23 7.85
C TYR A 206 -0.96 15.45 8.69
#